data_AF-A0A928HVM9-F1
#
_entry.id   AF-A0A928HVM9-F1
#
_cell.length_a   1.000
_cell.length_b   1.000
_cell.length_c   1.000
_cell.angle_alpha   90.00
_cell.angle_beta   90.00
_cell.angle_gamma   90.00
#
_symmetry.space_group_name_H-M   'P 1'
#
loop_
_entity.id
_entity.type
_entity.pdbx_description
1 polymer ?
#
loop_
_entity_poly.entity_id
_entity_poly.type
_entity_poly.pdbx_seq_one_letter_code
_entity_poly.pdbx_strand_id
1 'polypeptide(L)'
;MNSKIYNKNGNMVIDINGKLFPFAATRSFRPEGRILEQFSDYGLKFFNIFPSGIMTALEKRTVPYSKFGPVWVGEDQYNWENLRAQCREIFDNISDDAFVSVNVHLDPPQWFIDRYPEHVDHWEQMIQNLG
;
A
#
# COMPACT_ATOMS: atom_id res chain seq x y z
N MET A 1 10.37 -13.90 -14.43
CA MET A 1 11.29 -12.77 -14.18
C MET A 1 12.50 -13.31 -13.45
N ASN A 2 13.72 -13.04 -13.91
CA ASN A 2 14.93 -13.43 -13.18
C ASN A 2 15.36 -12.24 -12.32
N SER A 3 15.44 -12.44 -11.00
CA SER A 3 15.79 -11.39 -10.06
C SER A 3 16.74 -11.89 -8.99
N LYS A 4 17.76 -11.10 -8.67
CA LYS A 4 18.71 -11.38 -7.59
C LYS A 4 19.04 -10.12 -6.81
N ILE A 5 19.33 -10.30 -5.52
CA ILE A 5 19.85 -9.24 -4.66
C ILE A 5 21.32 -9.56 -4.40
N TYR A 6 22.19 -8.57 -4.54
CA TYR A 6 23.60 -8.75 -4.19
C TYR A 6 24.25 -7.42 -3.81
N ASN A 7 25.44 -7.52 -3.19
CA ASN A 7 26.25 -6.37 -2.83
C ASN A 7 27.17 -5.97 -4.00
N LYS A 8 27.10 -4.71 -4.41
CA LYS A 8 27.98 -4.09 -5.42
C LYS A 8 28.70 -2.90 -4.79
N ASN A 9 30.01 -3.04 -4.56
CA ASN A 9 30.86 -1.99 -3.99
C ASN A 9 30.33 -1.44 -2.64
N GLY A 10 29.86 -2.31 -1.76
CA GLY A 10 29.31 -1.94 -0.45
C GLY A 10 27.82 -1.60 -0.47
N ASN A 11 27.18 -1.48 -1.65
CA ASN A 11 25.77 -1.13 -1.77
C ASN A 11 24.91 -2.35 -2.13
N MET A 12 23.78 -2.51 -1.48
CA MET A 12 22.77 -3.51 -1.86
C MET A 12 22.04 -3.05 -3.12
N VAL A 13 21.92 -3.94 -4.10
CA VAL A 13 21.20 -3.67 -5.36
C VAL A 13 20.27 -4.82 -5.72
N ILE A 14 19.21 -4.50 -6.45
CA ILE A 14 18.29 -5.46 -7.05
C ILE A 14 18.63 -5.53 -8.54
N ASP A 15 18.99 -6.70 -9.04
CA ASP A 15 19.14 -6.96 -10.47
C ASP A 15 17.89 -7.66 -10.98
N ILE A 16 17.23 -7.04 -11.96
CA ILE A 16 16.10 -7.63 -12.67
C ILE A 16 16.47 -7.65 -14.15
N ASN A 17 16.59 -8.86 -14.70
CA ASN A 17 16.95 -9.10 -16.10
C ASN A 17 18.22 -8.33 -16.58
N GLY A 18 19.23 -8.15 -15.72
CA GLY A 18 20.48 -7.46 -16.01
C GLY A 18 20.48 -5.96 -15.74
N LYS A 19 19.32 -5.37 -15.39
CA LYS A 19 19.20 -3.96 -15.00
C LYS A 19 19.28 -3.84 -13.48
N LEU A 20 20.14 -2.93 -13.02
CA LEU A 20 20.37 -2.69 -11.59
C LEU A 20 19.48 -1.57 -11.07
N PHE A 21 18.86 -1.83 -9.93
CA PHE A 21 18.00 -0.90 -9.22
C PHE A 21 18.48 -0.71 -7.77
N PRO A 22 18.25 0.45 -7.17
CA PRO A 22 18.45 0.64 -5.75
C PRO A 22 17.67 -0.39 -4.93
N PHE A 23 18.26 -0.88 -3.83
CA PHE A 23 17.56 -1.72 -2.86
C PHE A 23 16.65 -0.87 -1.95
N ALA A 24 15.67 -0.23 -2.56
CA ALA A 24 14.73 0.67 -1.89
C ALA A 24 13.36 0.61 -2.55
N ALA A 25 12.31 0.73 -1.74
CA ALA A 25 10.93 0.75 -2.17
C ALA A 25 10.15 1.84 -1.44
N THR A 26 9.20 2.44 -2.13
CA THR A 26 8.30 3.45 -1.57
C THR A 26 6.95 2.83 -1.27
N ARG A 27 6.49 3.04 -0.03
CA ARG A 27 5.11 2.79 0.38
C ARG A 27 4.52 4.08 0.89
N SER A 28 3.38 4.47 0.33
CA SER A 28 2.55 5.53 0.89
C SER A 28 1.10 5.07 0.94
N PHE A 29 0.47 5.36 2.07
CA PHE A 29 -0.95 5.11 2.28
C PHE A 29 -1.82 6.26 1.76
N ARG A 30 -1.19 7.43 1.60
CA ARG A 30 -1.78 8.64 1.03
C ARG A 30 -0.82 9.16 -0.04
N PRO A 31 -0.65 8.43 -1.17
CA PRO A 31 0.23 8.89 -2.23
C PRO A 31 -0.20 10.27 -2.73
N GLU A 32 0.77 11.10 -3.08
CA GLU A 32 0.57 12.39 -3.72
C GLU A 32 1.39 12.40 -5.00
N GLY A 33 0.76 12.75 -6.14
CA GLY A 33 1.40 12.73 -7.45
C GLY A 33 2.81 13.35 -7.47
N ARG A 34 2.96 14.59 -6.97
CA ARG A 34 4.25 15.29 -6.90
C ARG A 34 5.33 14.51 -6.15
N ILE A 35 4.97 13.80 -5.08
CA ILE A 35 5.93 13.00 -4.29
C ILE A 35 6.32 11.73 -5.05
N LEU A 36 5.36 11.10 -5.72
CA LEU A 36 5.59 9.92 -6.55
C LEU A 36 6.49 10.23 -7.74
N GLU A 37 6.23 11.34 -8.44
CA GLU A 37 7.06 11.85 -9.53
C GLU A 37 8.50 12.05 -9.05
N GLN A 38 8.69 12.73 -7.92
CA GLN A 38 10.01 12.94 -7.33
C GLN A 38 10.73 11.63 -7.04
N PHE A 39 10.06 10.65 -6.43
CA PHE A 39 10.68 9.35 -6.18
C PHE A 39 11.07 8.62 -7.48
N SER A 40 10.19 8.67 -8.48
CA SER A 40 10.44 8.11 -9.81
C SER A 40 11.66 8.76 -10.48
N ASP A 41 11.76 10.10 -10.42
CA ASP A 41 12.87 10.89 -10.97
C ASP A 41 14.20 10.61 -10.28
N TYR A 42 14.18 10.33 -8.97
CA TYR A 42 15.35 9.90 -8.22
C TYR A 42 15.73 8.42 -8.43
N GLY A 43 15.03 7.71 -9.33
CA GLY A 43 15.37 6.35 -9.74
C GLY A 43 14.82 5.26 -8.82
N LEU A 44 13.87 5.57 -7.93
CA LEU A 44 13.11 4.53 -7.22
C LEU A 44 12.14 3.88 -8.20
N LYS A 45 12.15 2.54 -8.20
CA LYS A 45 11.37 1.72 -9.14
C LYS A 45 10.43 0.75 -8.46
N PHE A 46 10.39 0.69 -7.14
CA PHE A 46 9.51 -0.23 -6.43
C PHE A 46 8.49 0.57 -5.63
N PHE A 47 7.23 0.46 -6.00
CA PHE A 47 6.12 1.16 -5.37
C PHE A 47 5.13 0.15 -4.78
N ASN A 48 4.41 0.58 -3.75
CA ASN A 48 3.40 -0.23 -3.11
C ASN A 48 2.03 0.47 -3.14
N ILE A 49 1.02 -0.29 -3.54
CA ILE A 49 -0.40 0.04 -3.42
C ILE A 49 -0.91 -0.66 -2.16
N PHE A 50 -1.54 0.10 -1.26
CA PHE A 50 -2.26 -0.43 -0.11
C PHE A 50 -3.71 0.09 -0.14
N PRO A 51 -4.63 -0.64 -0.79
CA PRO A 51 -6.04 -0.32 -0.77
C PRO A 51 -6.60 -0.79 0.57
N SER A 52 -6.90 0.15 1.47
CA SER A 52 -7.37 -0.18 2.81
C SER A 52 -8.53 0.70 3.24
N GLY A 53 -9.46 0.09 3.95
CA GLY A 53 -10.59 0.74 4.61
C GLY A 53 -10.34 1.08 6.07
N ILE A 54 -9.16 0.76 6.60
CA ILE A 54 -8.91 0.92 8.04
C ILE A 54 -8.68 2.37 8.43
N MET A 55 -8.91 2.64 9.71
CA MET A 55 -8.56 3.90 10.33
C MET A 55 -7.14 3.82 10.92
N THR A 56 -6.44 4.94 10.86
CA THR A 56 -5.17 5.09 11.57
C THR A 56 -5.40 5.04 13.09
N ALA A 57 -4.34 4.75 13.84
CA ALA A 57 -4.36 4.87 15.30
C ALA A 57 -4.42 6.33 15.80
N LEU A 58 -4.32 7.31 14.89
CA LEU A 58 -4.31 8.74 15.21
C LEU A 58 -5.74 9.26 15.45
N GLU A 59 -5.83 10.36 16.19
CA GLU A 59 -7.05 11.16 16.36
C GLU A 59 -8.29 10.36 16.78
N LYS A 60 -8.13 9.35 17.65
CA LYS A 60 -9.23 8.46 18.06
C LYS A 60 -9.89 7.74 16.87
N ARG A 61 -9.10 7.35 15.87
CA ARG A 61 -9.53 6.56 14.69
C ARG A 61 -10.50 7.29 13.77
N THR A 62 -10.38 8.61 13.66
CA THR A 62 -11.19 9.41 12.72
C THR A 62 -10.50 9.58 11.37
N VAL A 63 -9.19 9.33 11.29
CA VAL A 63 -8.40 9.55 10.07
C VAL A 63 -8.23 8.23 9.31
N PRO A 64 -8.69 8.14 8.05
CA PRO A 64 -8.54 6.94 7.24
C PRO A 64 -7.09 6.76 6.79
N TYR A 65 -6.63 5.51 6.80
CA TYR A 65 -5.28 5.14 6.37
C TYR A 65 -5.07 5.45 4.88
N SER A 66 -6.05 5.08 4.05
CA SER A 66 -6.12 5.42 2.62
C SER A 66 -7.02 6.63 2.38
N LYS A 67 -6.61 7.54 1.50
CA LYS A 67 -7.46 8.67 1.06
C LYS A 67 -8.55 8.25 0.06
N PHE A 68 -8.48 7.04 -0.49
CA PHE A 68 -9.38 6.56 -1.55
C PHE A 68 -10.59 5.79 -1.03
N GLY A 69 -10.59 5.40 0.26
CA GLY A 69 -11.67 4.63 0.87
C GLY A 69 -11.56 3.11 0.67
N PRO A 70 -12.48 2.34 1.31
CA PRO A 70 -12.48 0.88 1.29
C PRO A 70 -12.86 0.28 -0.06
N VAL A 71 -12.28 -0.86 -0.41
CA VAL A 71 -12.73 -1.66 -1.57
C VAL A 71 -13.92 -2.54 -1.19
N TRP A 72 -13.90 -3.17 -0.01
CA TRP A 72 -14.99 -4.02 0.47
C TRP A 72 -15.97 -3.21 1.32
N VAL A 73 -17.17 -2.95 0.79
CA VAL A 73 -18.13 -1.97 1.33
C VAL A 73 -19.41 -2.61 1.87
N GLY A 74 -19.59 -3.91 1.66
CA GLY A 74 -20.73 -4.68 2.13
C GLY A 74 -20.60 -6.15 1.77
N GLU A 75 -21.54 -6.97 2.23
CA GLU A 75 -21.62 -8.40 1.88
C GLU A 75 -21.76 -8.54 0.36
N ASP A 76 -20.78 -9.22 -0.27
CA ASP A 76 -20.63 -9.33 -1.73
C ASP A 76 -20.63 -8.00 -2.51
N GLN A 77 -20.34 -6.88 -1.82
CA GLN A 77 -20.31 -5.54 -2.41
C GLN A 77 -18.91 -4.95 -2.39
N TYR A 78 -18.43 -4.59 -3.58
CA TYR A 78 -17.09 -4.07 -3.79
C TYR A 78 -17.09 -2.75 -4.57
N ASN A 79 -16.50 -1.72 -3.98
CA ASN A 79 -16.21 -0.47 -4.66
C ASN A 79 -14.81 -0.53 -5.31
N TRP A 80 -14.77 -1.10 -6.51
CA TRP A 80 -13.55 -1.17 -7.31
C TRP A 80 -13.04 0.18 -7.82
N GLU A 81 -13.87 1.23 -7.77
CA GLU A 81 -13.43 2.56 -8.19
C GLU A 81 -12.39 3.14 -7.24
N ASN A 82 -12.49 2.84 -5.94
CA ASN A 82 -11.50 3.25 -4.94
C ASN A 82 -10.11 2.67 -5.25
N LEU A 83 -10.05 1.39 -5.64
CA LEU A 83 -8.81 0.76 -6.10
C LEU A 83 -8.30 1.41 -7.40
N ARG A 84 -9.18 1.61 -8.38
CA ARG A 84 -8.79 2.25 -9.66
C ARG A 84 -8.27 3.66 -9.44
N ALA A 85 -8.86 4.44 -8.53
CA ALA A 85 -8.39 5.78 -8.19
C ALA A 85 -6.98 5.76 -7.60
N GLN A 86 -6.69 4.82 -6.70
CA GLN A 86 -5.35 4.65 -6.15
C GLN A 86 -4.35 4.19 -7.22
N CYS A 87 -4.75 3.27 -8.10
CA CYS A 87 -3.94 2.85 -9.23
C CYS A 87 -3.61 4.03 -10.14
N ARG A 88 -4.60 4.85 -10.54
CA ARG A 88 -4.36 6.05 -11.37
C ARG A 88 -3.38 7.02 -10.71
N GLU A 89 -3.58 7.36 -9.43
CA GLU A 89 -2.65 8.22 -8.70
C GLU A 89 -1.20 7.69 -8.75
N ILE A 90 -1.01 6.38 -8.73
CA ILE A 90 0.33 5.79 -8.77
C ILE A 90 0.85 5.68 -10.20
N PHE A 91 0.12 5.03 -11.11
CA PHE A 91 0.58 4.77 -12.47
C PHE A 91 0.71 6.04 -13.32
N ASP A 92 -0.09 7.07 -13.07
CA ASP A 92 0.01 8.33 -13.80
C ASP A 92 1.24 9.16 -13.38
N ASN A 93 1.89 8.81 -12.25
CA ASN A 93 2.96 9.60 -11.62
C ASN A 93 4.28 8.82 -11.43
N ILE A 94 4.40 7.60 -11.94
CA ILE A 94 5.64 6.81 -11.89
C ILE A 94 6.10 6.44 -13.29
N SER A 95 7.38 6.17 -13.45
CA SER A 95 7.97 5.72 -14.71
C SER A 95 7.41 4.35 -15.17
N ASP A 96 7.26 4.16 -16.48
CA ASP A 96 6.78 2.91 -17.11
C ASP A 96 7.59 1.65 -16.76
N ASP A 97 8.86 1.80 -16.37
CA ASP A 97 9.73 0.70 -15.96
C ASP A 97 9.71 0.42 -14.44
N ALA A 98 8.75 1.00 -13.72
CA ALA A 98 8.54 0.73 -12.31
C ALA A 98 7.79 -0.59 -12.07
N PHE A 99 8.01 -1.16 -10.89
CA PHE A 99 7.37 -2.34 -10.36
C PHE A 99 6.43 -1.93 -9.25
N VAL A 100 5.21 -2.48 -9.29
CA VAL A 100 4.18 -2.20 -8.29
C VAL A 100 3.82 -3.49 -7.56
N SER A 101 3.83 -3.43 -6.23
CA SER A 101 3.30 -4.48 -5.37
C SER A 101 1.96 -4.03 -4.80
N VAL A 102 0.99 -4.95 -4.72
CA VAL A 102 -0.29 -4.70 -4.06
C VAL A 102 -0.27 -5.41 -2.72
N ASN A 103 -0.48 -4.67 -1.64
CA ASN A 103 -0.65 -5.23 -0.31
C ASN A 103 -2.15 -5.33 0.00
N VAL A 104 -2.65 -6.55 0.12
CA VAL A 104 -4.06 -6.83 0.39
C VAL A 104 -4.25 -6.96 1.90
N HIS A 105 -5.12 -6.13 2.45
CA HIS A 105 -5.51 -6.20 3.86
C HIS A 105 -6.74 -7.10 3.99
N LEU A 106 -6.67 -8.07 4.91
CA LEU A 106 -7.73 -9.06 5.15
C LEU A 106 -8.47 -8.88 6.49
N ASP A 107 -8.17 -7.83 7.27
CA ASP A 107 -8.94 -7.58 8.49
C ASP A 107 -10.36 -7.12 8.14
N PRO A 108 -11.36 -7.52 8.93
CA PRO A 108 -12.74 -7.15 8.67
C PRO A 108 -12.94 -5.63 8.81
N PRO A 109 -13.64 -4.98 7.87
CA PRO A 109 -13.98 -3.57 7.98
C PRO A 109 -15.04 -3.35 9.07
N GLN A 110 -15.17 -2.10 9.55
CA GLN A 110 -16.07 -1.77 10.65
C GLN A 110 -17.52 -2.22 10.40
N TRP A 111 -18.07 -2.03 9.19
CA TRP A 111 -19.43 -2.45 8.88
C TRP A 111 -19.65 -3.96 9.04
N PHE A 112 -18.61 -4.77 8.82
CA PHE A 112 -18.67 -6.22 8.97
C PHE A 112 -18.70 -6.58 10.45
N ILE A 113 -17.84 -5.94 11.26
CA ILE A 113 -17.78 -6.13 12.71
C ILE A 113 -19.11 -5.70 13.36
N ASP A 114 -19.68 -4.57 12.95
CA ASP A 114 -20.95 -4.07 13.46
C ASP A 114 -22.10 -5.06 13.20
N ARG A 115 -22.01 -5.83 12.09
CA ARG A 115 -23.00 -6.83 11.70
C ARG A 115 -22.74 -8.21 12.32
N TYR A 116 -21.49 -8.59 12.49
CA TYR A 116 -21.05 -9.88 13.02
C TYR A 116 -20.09 -9.67 14.21
N PRO A 117 -20.62 -9.28 15.38
CA PRO A 117 -19.83 -8.85 16.54
C PRO A 117 -18.96 -9.95 17.18
N GLU A 118 -19.15 -11.20 16.80
CA GLU A 118 -18.28 -12.33 17.16
C GLU A 118 -16.92 -12.30 16.45
N HIS A 119 -16.81 -11.53 15.36
CA HIS A 119 -15.56 -11.29 14.67
C HIS A 119 -14.84 -10.09 15.25
N VAL A 120 -13.51 -10.15 15.22
CA VAL A 120 -12.64 -9.14 15.82
C VAL A 120 -11.82 -8.43 14.75
N ASP A 121 -11.57 -7.14 14.99
CA ASP A 121 -10.49 -6.44 14.32
C ASP A 121 -9.16 -6.85 14.96
N HIS A 122 -8.35 -7.66 14.26
CA HIS A 122 -7.04 -8.07 14.77
C HIS A 122 -6.07 -6.88 14.92
N TRP A 123 -6.25 -5.82 14.11
CA TRP A 123 -5.49 -4.59 14.27
C TRP A 123 -5.76 -3.93 15.62
N GLU A 124 -7.03 -3.94 16.05
CA GLU A 124 -7.43 -3.45 17.36
C GLU A 124 -6.85 -4.30 18.49
N GLN A 125 -6.93 -5.62 18.38
CA GLN A 125 -6.31 -6.50 19.37
C GLN A 125 -4.81 -6.26 19.48
N MET A 126 -4.12 -6.07 18.35
CA MET A 126 -2.69 -5.82 18.35
C MET A 126 -2.35 -4.49 19.05
N ILE A 127 -3.06 -3.40 18.74
CA ILE A 127 -2.82 -2.09 19.37
C ILE A 127 -3.11 -2.14 20.88
N GLN A 128 -4.24 -2.75 21.28
CA GLN A 128 -4.64 -2.81 22.70
C GLN A 128 -3.68 -3.65 23.55
N ASN A 129 -3.01 -4.65 22.95
CA ASN A 129 -2.10 -5.56 23.66
C ASN A 129 -0.62 -5.15 23.61
N LEU A 130 -0.25 -4.22 22.73
CA LEU A 130 1.12 -3.70 22.61
C LEU A 130 1.27 -2.28 23.18
N GLY A 131 0.19 -1.69 23.68
CA GLY A 131 0.17 -0.42 24.41
C GLY A 131 0.59 -0.56 25.87
#